data_AF-A0A9C7G8M3-F1
#
_entry.id   AF-A0A9C7G8M3-F1
#
_cell.length_a   1.000
_cell.length_b   1.000
_cell.length_c   1.000
_cell.angle_alpha   90.00
_cell.angle_beta   90.00
_cell.angle_gamma   90.00
#
_symmetry.space_group_name_H-M   'P 1'
#
loop_
_entity.id
_entity.type
_entity.pdbx_description
1 polymer ?
#
loop_
_entity_poly.entity_id
_entity_poly.type
_entity_poly.pdbx_seq_one_letter_code
_entity_poly.pdbx_strand_id
1 'polypeptide(L)'
;MDFEVDLLSVSHFLEKHPVLLEKVEYKVRYLNVLEYFVRKYSDNQFSKAMLANYKVAFLGKDIEQYTYREQEIKRKAKGVTGIKFKGFKLFTYRYSLVCDTFFINCFRESLKATTLLNEIKTIINKHYHKKLEGLFSVLYQDKPLMNGLDQVTYQVESWKQNQTYVNQKPKKILITATMSAGKSTLINALVGRTVTRTMNDACTAKLHYIFDKAFEDGFTYGFDKNLNLNANETTLLQDDRDNKDIKKYVSTSFRQLVERQSRLCIIDSPGINSSLNKDHTKISEETIVKENYDKVLYVINAENMGTTDDLKYLRFICETVEEDKLIFVINKLDRFRIPQDSIEESIGHLKEDLTKLGIKEPLICPVSSYAGVLAKKKLFDVALDEDETDDYLFLKNKFSKEEYNLSQFYSKDVIRKLNKTKGKSPDIELLKNSGLLCLEQIISQGATNE
;
A
#
# COMPACT_ATOMS: atom_id res chain seq x y z
N MET A 1 18.16 -1.81 7.26
CA MET A 1 17.85 -1.27 5.92
C MET A 1 18.86 -0.19 5.60
N ASP A 2 19.32 -0.12 4.35
CA ASP A 2 20.25 0.89 3.82
C ASP A 2 19.50 2.04 3.10
N PHE A 3 18.19 2.13 3.30
CA PHE A 3 17.29 3.14 2.73
C PHE A 3 16.23 3.57 3.76
N GLU A 4 15.62 4.73 3.54
CA GLU A 4 14.52 5.24 4.37
C GLU A 4 13.22 4.45 4.13
N VAL A 5 12.58 3.98 5.20
CA VAL A 5 11.32 3.20 5.11
C VAL A 5 10.21 3.96 4.38
N ASP A 6 10.17 5.30 4.48
CA ASP A 6 9.19 6.13 3.79
C ASP A 6 9.23 5.99 2.25
N LEU A 7 10.38 5.60 1.69
CA LEU A 7 10.51 5.34 0.26
C LEU A 7 9.65 4.16 -0.21
N LEU A 8 9.24 3.27 0.70
CA LEU A 8 8.32 2.18 0.37
C LEU A 8 6.94 2.72 -0.04
N SER A 9 6.53 3.91 0.38
CA SER A 9 5.25 4.53 -0.01
C SER A 9 5.30 5.27 -1.36
N VAL A 10 6.45 5.31 -2.03
CA VAL A 10 6.62 5.97 -3.33
C VAL A 10 6.09 5.06 -4.45
N SER A 11 5.35 5.64 -5.39
CA SER A 11 4.85 4.96 -6.60
C SER A 11 5.70 5.29 -7.83
N HIS A 12 5.91 4.30 -8.70
CA HIS A 12 6.55 4.47 -9.99
C HIS A 12 5.67 5.30 -10.94
N PHE A 13 6.28 6.08 -11.81
CA PHE A 13 5.61 6.74 -12.94
C PHE A 13 5.96 6.08 -14.28
N LEU A 14 5.85 4.75 -14.33
CA LEU A 14 6.25 3.96 -15.49
C LEU A 14 5.12 3.74 -16.50
N GLU A 15 3.86 3.66 -16.06
CA GLU A 15 2.71 3.28 -16.89
C GLU A 15 2.56 4.09 -18.19
N LYS A 16 2.72 5.42 -18.12
CA LYS A 16 2.60 6.33 -19.26
C LYS A 16 3.97 6.85 -19.74
N HIS A 17 5.04 6.12 -19.42
CA HIS A 17 6.39 6.59 -19.74
C HIS A 17 6.63 6.56 -21.26
N PRO A 18 7.12 7.65 -21.89
CA PRO A 18 7.21 7.76 -23.35
C PRO A 18 8.15 6.73 -23.99
N VAL A 19 9.14 6.23 -23.24
CA VAL A 19 10.09 5.19 -23.72
C VAL A 19 9.42 3.83 -23.91
N LEU A 20 8.23 3.58 -23.34
CA LEU A 20 7.49 2.33 -23.54
C LEU A 20 7.15 2.08 -25.02
N LEU A 21 6.95 3.14 -25.80
CA LEU A 21 6.57 3.10 -27.21
C LEU A 21 7.76 2.92 -28.17
N GLU A 22 8.98 2.96 -27.66
CA GLU A 22 10.18 2.84 -28.49
C GLU A 22 10.60 1.38 -28.74
N LYS A 23 11.42 1.17 -29.77
CA LYS A 23 11.98 -0.15 -30.08
C LYS A 23 12.89 -0.64 -28.95
N VAL A 24 12.99 -1.96 -28.80
CA VAL A 24 13.83 -2.62 -27.78
C VAL A 24 15.27 -2.09 -27.75
N GLU A 25 15.91 -1.92 -28.91
CA GLU A 25 17.27 -1.37 -29.02
C GLU A 25 17.39 0.04 -28.38
N TYR A 26 16.34 0.85 -28.51
CA TYR A 26 16.30 2.17 -27.87
C TYR A 26 16.13 2.07 -26.36
N LYS A 27 15.19 1.23 -25.91
CA LYS A 27 14.94 0.96 -24.48
C LYS A 27 16.20 0.46 -23.77
N VAL A 28 16.94 -0.46 -24.38
CA VAL A 28 18.23 -0.96 -23.87
C VAL A 28 19.26 0.16 -23.74
N ARG A 29 19.37 1.05 -24.75
CA ARG A 29 20.27 2.21 -24.67
C ARG A 29 19.89 3.16 -23.54
N TYR A 30 18.60 3.45 -23.38
CA TYR A 30 18.09 4.30 -22.30
C TYR A 30 18.42 3.71 -20.92
N LEU A 31 18.13 2.42 -20.72
CA LEU A 31 18.40 1.70 -19.48
C LEU A 31 19.90 1.61 -19.14
N ASN A 32 20.78 1.49 -20.14
CA ASN A 32 22.23 1.53 -19.93
C ASN A 32 22.70 2.88 -19.34
N VAL A 33 22.11 3.99 -19.79
CA VAL A 33 22.43 5.31 -19.24
C VAL A 33 21.90 5.46 -17.81
N LEU A 34 20.69 4.97 -17.52
CA LEU A 34 20.19 4.92 -16.15
C LEU A 34 21.08 4.06 -15.25
N GLU A 35 21.47 2.87 -15.70
CA GLU A 35 22.34 1.97 -14.92
C GLU A 35 23.71 2.59 -14.65
N TYR A 36 24.28 3.36 -15.58
CA TYR A 36 25.49 4.13 -15.32
C TYR A 36 25.34 5.06 -14.12
N PHE A 37 24.27 5.87 -14.07
CA PHE A 37 24.05 6.79 -12.97
C PHE A 37 23.77 6.04 -11.66
N VAL A 38 23.02 4.94 -11.70
CA VAL A 38 22.77 4.09 -10.52
C VAL A 38 24.07 3.55 -9.96
N ARG A 39 24.90 2.89 -10.79
CA ARG A 39 26.19 2.33 -10.36
C ARG A 39 27.13 3.38 -9.78
N LYS A 40 27.08 4.61 -10.29
CA LYS A 40 27.97 5.68 -9.89
C LYS A 40 27.52 6.43 -8.64
N TYR A 41 26.21 6.63 -8.47
CA TYR A 41 25.66 7.51 -7.45
C TYR A 41 24.90 6.77 -6.34
N SER A 42 24.58 5.49 -6.51
CA SER A 42 23.71 4.77 -5.59
C SER A 42 24.23 3.37 -5.30
N ASP A 43 24.55 3.12 -4.03
CA ASP A 43 24.92 1.77 -3.57
C ASP A 43 23.80 1.07 -2.78
N ASN A 44 22.66 1.75 -2.57
CA ASN A 44 21.57 1.21 -1.78
C ASN A 44 20.69 0.20 -2.57
N GLN A 45 20.03 -0.71 -1.85
CA GLN A 45 19.12 -1.70 -2.43
C GLN A 45 17.93 -1.06 -3.16
N PHE A 46 17.42 0.09 -2.68
CA PHE A 46 16.25 0.75 -3.24
C PHE A 46 16.49 1.21 -4.68
N SER A 47 17.55 1.96 -4.95
CA SER A 47 17.91 2.43 -6.29
C SER A 47 18.18 1.27 -7.26
N LYS A 48 18.82 0.19 -6.77
CA LYS A 48 19.08 -1.02 -7.56
C LYS A 48 17.77 -1.73 -7.94
N ALA A 49 16.84 -1.86 -6.99
CA ALA A 49 15.53 -2.48 -7.22
C ALA A 49 14.61 -1.60 -8.11
N MET A 50 14.65 -0.27 -7.93
CA MET A 50 13.94 0.68 -8.80
C MET A 50 14.40 0.52 -10.25
N LEU A 51 15.72 0.48 -10.49
CA LEU A 51 16.26 0.24 -11.83
C LEU A 51 15.83 -1.13 -12.40
N ALA A 52 15.74 -2.18 -11.57
CA ALA A 52 15.24 -3.47 -12.00
C ALA A 52 13.78 -3.37 -12.49
N ASN A 53 12.92 -2.64 -11.79
CA ASN A 53 11.55 -2.37 -12.24
C ASN A 53 11.48 -1.60 -13.55
N TYR A 54 12.36 -0.61 -13.76
CA TYR A 54 12.49 0.08 -15.05
C TYR A 54 12.83 -0.89 -16.18
N LYS A 55 13.76 -1.84 -15.95
CA LYS A 55 14.12 -2.87 -16.94
C LYS A 55 12.93 -3.76 -17.27
N VAL A 56 12.22 -4.24 -16.25
CA VAL A 56 11.02 -5.08 -16.42
C VAL A 56 9.92 -4.31 -17.16
N ALA A 57 9.62 -3.09 -16.75
CA ALA A 57 8.56 -2.28 -17.35
C ALA A 57 8.85 -1.94 -18.83
N PHE A 58 10.09 -1.61 -19.17
CA PHE A 58 10.41 -1.21 -20.54
C PHE A 58 10.56 -2.40 -21.48
N LEU A 59 11.20 -3.48 -21.03
CA LEU A 59 11.56 -4.60 -21.89
C LEU A 59 10.56 -5.76 -21.83
N GLY A 60 9.87 -5.97 -20.71
CA GLY A 60 8.92 -7.07 -20.55
C GLY A 60 9.56 -8.42 -20.91
N LYS A 61 9.02 -9.08 -21.94
CA LYS A 61 9.54 -10.36 -22.46
C LYS A 61 10.94 -10.25 -23.08
N ASP A 62 11.35 -9.06 -23.50
CA ASP A 62 12.66 -8.81 -24.12
C ASP A 62 13.77 -8.51 -23.10
N ILE A 63 13.53 -8.75 -21.79
CA ILE A 63 14.50 -8.43 -20.73
C ILE A 63 15.84 -9.14 -20.92
N GLU A 64 15.84 -10.34 -21.51
CA GLU A 64 17.05 -11.11 -21.83
C GLU A 64 17.94 -10.41 -22.86
N GLN A 65 17.39 -9.50 -23.68
CA GLN A 65 18.16 -8.69 -24.63
C GLN A 65 18.95 -7.58 -23.93
N TYR A 66 18.72 -7.35 -22.64
CA TYR A 66 19.46 -6.36 -21.87
C TYR A 66 20.87 -6.86 -21.52
N THR A 67 21.88 -6.11 -21.94
CA THR A 67 23.23 -6.26 -21.40
C THR A 67 23.75 -4.90 -21.01
N TYR A 68 24.20 -4.77 -19.76
CA TYR A 68 24.91 -3.57 -19.36
C TYR A 68 26.27 -3.55 -20.06
N ARG A 69 26.53 -2.48 -20.80
CA ARG A 69 27.84 -2.20 -21.38
C ARG A 69 28.29 -0.92 -20.72
N GLU A 70 29.37 -1.01 -19.94
CA GLU A 70 30.01 0.18 -19.37
C GLU A 70 30.53 1.04 -20.51
N GLN A 71 29.67 1.94 -20.97
CA GLN A 71 30.03 2.89 -22.00
C GLN A 71 30.85 3.96 -21.31
N GLU A 72 32.05 4.20 -21.81
CA GLU A 72 32.82 5.38 -21.48
C GLU A 72 32.05 6.63 -21.94
N ILE A 73 31.09 7.08 -21.14
CA ILE A 73 30.26 8.27 -21.39
C ILE A 73 31.17 9.47 -21.69
N LYS A 74 32.39 9.47 -21.15
CA LYS A 74 33.44 10.49 -21.38
C LYS A 74 34.42 10.17 -22.53
N ARG A 75 34.85 8.92 -22.77
CA ARG A 75 35.88 8.63 -23.81
C ARG A 75 35.34 8.71 -25.24
N LYS A 76 34.01 8.69 -25.43
CA LYS A 76 33.35 9.01 -26.71
C LYS A 76 32.91 10.48 -26.87
N ALA A 77 33.14 11.35 -25.88
CA ALA A 77 32.78 12.76 -25.99
C ALA A 77 33.86 13.63 -26.67
N LYS A 78 35.10 13.13 -26.83
CA LYS A 78 36.23 13.96 -27.31
C LYS A 78 37.19 13.30 -28.32
N GLY A 79 36.97 12.06 -28.74
CA GLY A 79 37.90 11.35 -29.63
C GLY A 79 37.23 10.77 -30.87
N VAL A 80 37.60 11.31 -32.03
CA VAL A 80 37.38 10.78 -33.38
C VAL A 80 36.03 11.13 -34.02
N THR A 81 36.14 12.03 -34.99
CA THR A 81 35.26 12.37 -36.12
C THR A 81 34.56 11.16 -36.76
N GLY A 82 33.57 10.59 -36.08
CA GLY A 82 32.86 9.39 -36.51
C GLY A 82 31.59 9.17 -35.71
N ILE A 83 30.68 10.14 -35.73
CA ILE A 83 29.32 10.00 -35.23
C ILE A 83 28.64 8.82 -35.96
N LYS A 84 28.63 7.65 -35.34
CA LYS A 84 27.54 6.67 -35.50
C LYS A 84 26.76 6.52 -34.20
N PHE A 85 26.47 7.65 -33.55
CA PHE A 85 25.30 7.81 -32.70
C PHE A 85 24.14 8.32 -33.58
N LYS A 86 23.72 7.54 -34.60
CA LYS A 86 22.48 7.81 -35.31
C LYS A 86 21.32 7.41 -34.39
N GLY A 87 20.82 8.38 -33.66
CA GLY A 87 19.69 8.21 -32.76
C GLY A 87 19.35 9.52 -32.08
N PHE A 88 18.97 10.54 -32.86
CA PHE A 88 18.45 11.83 -32.34
C PHE A 88 17.41 11.64 -31.22
N LYS A 89 16.71 10.50 -31.21
CA LYS A 89 15.75 10.09 -30.19
C LYS A 89 16.30 9.98 -28.76
N LEU A 90 17.56 9.58 -28.50
CA LEU A 90 18.03 9.34 -27.10
C LEU A 90 17.99 10.64 -26.31
N PHE A 91 18.48 11.69 -26.96
CA PHE A 91 18.44 13.03 -26.42
C PHE A 91 17.07 13.67 -26.59
N THR A 92 16.12 13.13 -27.35
CA THR A 92 14.72 13.64 -27.37
C THR A 92 14.06 13.49 -26.00
N TYR A 93 14.21 12.34 -25.34
CA TYR A 93 13.69 12.12 -23.98
C TYR A 93 14.66 12.57 -22.88
N ARG A 94 15.56 13.54 -23.16
CA ARG A 94 16.57 14.04 -22.19
C ARG A 94 15.97 14.46 -20.84
N TYR A 95 14.81 15.09 -20.86
CA TYR A 95 14.15 15.55 -19.64
C TYR A 95 13.53 14.38 -18.87
N SER A 96 12.97 13.38 -19.57
CA SER A 96 12.49 12.14 -18.94
C SER A 96 13.66 11.38 -18.30
N LEU A 97 14.80 11.31 -19.01
CA LEU A 97 16.02 10.68 -18.49
C LEU A 97 16.51 11.37 -17.21
N VAL A 98 16.43 12.69 -17.15
CA VAL A 98 16.78 13.47 -15.95
C VAL A 98 15.80 13.19 -14.83
N CYS A 99 14.47 13.18 -15.09
CA CYS A 99 13.46 12.81 -14.09
C CYS A 99 13.74 11.41 -13.51
N ASP A 100 13.93 10.41 -14.37
CA ASP A 100 14.21 9.03 -13.97
C ASP A 100 15.51 8.92 -13.19
N THR A 101 16.56 9.60 -13.67
CA THR A 101 17.86 9.61 -13.01
C THR A 101 17.75 10.22 -11.61
N PHE A 102 17.03 11.33 -11.45
CA PHE A 102 16.80 11.93 -10.14
C PHE A 102 15.92 11.07 -9.24
N PHE A 103 14.90 10.44 -9.81
CA PHE A 103 13.94 9.65 -9.05
C PHE A 103 14.59 8.40 -8.46
N ILE A 104 15.39 7.70 -9.25
CA ILE A 104 16.08 6.49 -8.79
C ILE A 104 17.21 6.83 -7.81
N ASN A 105 17.94 7.92 -8.03
CA ASN A 105 19.20 8.17 -7.33
C ASN A 105 19.13 9.18 -6.19
N CYS A 106 18.18 10.11 -6.19
CA CYS A 106 18.21 11.25 -5.29
C CYS A 106 16.82 11.90 -5.09
N PHE A 107 15.74 11.12 -5.05
CA PHE A 107 14.36 11.62 -4.91
C PHE A 107 14.19 12.64 -3.77
N ARG A 108 14.83 12.43 -2.62
CA ARG A 108 14.82 13.34 -1.46
C ARG A 108 16.15 14.06 -1.21
N GLU A 109 17.14 13.88 -2.08
CA GLU A 109 18.51 14.34 -1.86
C GLU A 109 18.88 15.46 -2.84
N SER A 110 18.43 16.69 -2.58
CA SER A 110 18.65 17.83 -3.49
C SER A 110 20.13 18.18 -3.72
N LEU A 111 20.97 17.98 -2.70
CA LEU A 111 22.44 18.15 -2.82
C LEU A 111 23.04 17.14 -3.80
N LYS A 112 22.67 15.86 -3.67
CA LYS A 112 23.09 14.79 -4.59
C LYS A 112 22.58 15.04 -6.00
N ALA A 113 21.32 15.49 -6.14
CA ALA A 113 20.73 15.89 -7.41
C ALA A 113 21.48 17.03 -8.10
N THR A 114 22.02 18.00 -7.33
CA THR A 114 22.85 19.08 -7.85
C THR A 114 24.15 18.55 -8.48
N THR A 115 24.81 17.61 -7.81
CA THR A 115 26.00 16.94 -8.34
C THR A 115 25.71 16.15 -9.62
N LEU A 116 24.62 15.37 -9.63
CA LEU A 116 24.17 14.65 -10.83
C LEU A 116 23.84 15.61 -11.99
N LEU A 117 23.14 16.71 -11.70
CA LEU A 117 22.80 17.72 -12.70
C LEU A 117 24.05 18.31 -13.37
N ASN A 118 25.09 18.60 -12.58
CA ASN A 118 26.35 19.12 -13.10
C ASN A 118 27.04 18.11 -14.03
N GLU A 119 27.05 16.82 -13.69
CA GLU A 119 27.55 15.79 -14.60
C GLU A 119 26.72 15.69 -15.89
N ILE A 120 25.39 15.67 -15.77
CA ILE A 120 24.48 15.63 -16.93
C ILE A 120 24.74 16.82 -17.88
N LYS A 121 24.97 18.02 -17.33
CA LYS A 121 25.33 19.21 -18.12
C LYS A 121 26.65 19.07 -18.88
N THR A 122 27.58 18.21 -18.44
CA THR A 122 28.81 17.92 -19.21
C THR A 122 28.56 17.04 -20.43
N ILE A 123 27.45 16.29 -20.44
CA ILE A 123 27.07 15.34 -21.49
C ILE A 123 26.09 16.00 -22.49
N ILE A 124 25.18 16.83 -21.99
CA ILE A 124 24.14 17.49 -22.79
C ILE A 124 24.62 18.86 -23.29
N ASN A 125 24.27 19.20 -24.53
CA ASN A 125 24.59 20.49 -25.14
C ASN A 125 24.07 21.68 -24.29
N LYS A 126 24.91 22.72 -24.16
CA LYS A 126 24.63 23.96 -23.40
C LYS A 126 23.28 24.61 -23.72
N HIS A 127 22.80 24.50 -24.95
CA HIS A 127 21.48 25.03 -25.36
C HIS A 127 20.32 24.51 -24.48
N TYR A 128 20.42 23.30 -23.92
CA TYR A 128 19.37 22.71 -23.10
C TYR A 128 19.54 22.98 -21.60
N HIS A 129 20.65 23.56 -21.15
CA HIS A 129 20.98 23.69 -19.72
C HIS A 129 19.95 24.50 -18.94
N LYS A 130 19.43 25.59 -19.52
CA LYS A 130 18.37 26.42 -18.91
C LYS A 130 17.12 25.59 -18.56
N LYS A 131 16.70 24.69 -19.45
CA LYS A 131 15.55 23.81 -19.22
C LYS A 131 15.85 22.69 -18.22
N LEU A 132 17.08 22.19 -18.17
CA LEU A 132 17.52 21.23 -17.14
C LEU A 132 17.48 21.86 -15.73
N GLU A 133 17.96 23.10 -15.58
CA GLU A 133 17.87 23.86 -14.33
C GLU A 133 16.42 24.20 -13.97
N GLY A 134 15.61 24.52 -14.98
CA GLY A 134 14.17 24.68 -14.85
C GLY A 134 13.52 23.44 -14.25
N LEU A 135 13.77 22.27 -14.85
CA LEU A 135 13.25 20.99 -14.37
C LEU A 135 13.71 20.68 -12.94
N PHE A 136 14.98 20.90 -12.61
CA PHE A 136 15.48 20.76 -11.24
C PHE A 136 14.70 21.65 -10.26
N SER A 137 14.45 22.90 -10.64
CA SER A 137 13.70 23.82 -9.79
C SER A 137 12.23 23.38 -9.62
N VAL A 138 11.62 22.78 -10.65
CA VAL A 138 10.27 22.23 -10.57
C VAL A 138 10.19 21.05 -9.59
N LEU A 139 11.19 20.15 -9.63
CA LEU A 139 11.18 18.91 -8.83
C LEU A 139 11.60 19.13 -7.36
N TYR A 140 12.50 20.07 -7.09
CA TYR A 140 13.09 20.27 -5.74
C TYR A 140 12.75 21.60 -5.08
N GLN A 141 12.22 22.58 -5.82
CA GLN A 141 11.91 23.93 -5.30
C GLN A 141 10.45 24.33 -5.54
N ASP A 142 9.61 23.37 -5.89
CA ASP A 142 8.18 23.53 -6.17
C ASP A 142 7.81 24.67 -7.13
N LYS A 143 8.69 24.94 -8.12
CA LYS A 143 8.38 25.93 -9.15
C LYS A 143 7.33 25.39 -10.15
N PRO A 144 6.58 26.28 -10.84
CA PRO A 144 5.65 25.86 -11.89
C PRO A 144 6.40 25.27 -13.09
N LEU A 145 5.73 24.37 -13.81
CA LEU A 145 6.30 23.72 -15.00
C LEU A 145 6.61 24.78 -16.07
N MET A 146 7.84 24.75 -16.60
CA MET A 146 8.30 25.70 -17.62
C MET A 146 7.81 25.29 -19.02
N ASN A 147 7.47 26.26 -19.86
CA ASN A 147 7.08 26.03 -21.26
C ASN A 147 8.09 25.15 -22.03
N GLY A 148 7.58 24.16 -22.75
CA GLY A 148 8.38 23.23 -23.53
C GLY A 148 9.07 22.15 -22.69
N LEU A 149 8.53 21.85 -21.50
CA LEU A 149 8.75 20.63 -20.72
C LEU A 149 7.49 19.73 -20.69
N ASP A 150 6.55 19.95 -21.60
CA ASP A 150 5.25 19.28 -21.65
C ASP A 150 5.38 17.74 -21.75
N GLN A 151 6.48 17.27 -22.36
CA GLN A 151 6.80 15.85 -22.49
C GLN A 151 7.10 15.12 -21.16
N VAL A 152 7.35 15.86 -20.06
CA VAL A 152 7.59 15.28 -18.72
C VAL A 152 6.49 15.63 -17.72
N THR A 153 5.36 16.15 -18.17
CA THR A 153 4.24 16.55 -17.30
C THR A 153 3.82 15.41 -16.39
N TYR A 154 3.62 14.21 -16.95
CA TYR A 154 3.28 13.01 -16.19
C TYR A 154 4.30 12.68 -15.09
N GLN A 155 5.59 12.64 -15.41
CA GLN A 155 6.65 12.36 -14.43
C GLN A 155 6.71 13.44 -13.34
N VAL A 156 6.53 14.71 -13.70
CA VAL A 156 6.54 15.83 -12.76
C VAL A 156 5.33 15.78 -11.81
N GLU A 157 4.13 15.53 -12.33
CA GLU A 157 2.91 15.40 -11.53
C GLU A 157 3.02 14.22 -10.55
N SER A 158 3.45 13.06 -11.04
CA SER A 158 3.70 11.88 -10.21
C SER A 158 4.79 12.13 -9.16
N TRP A 159 5.87 12.85 -9.50
CA TRP A 159 6.89 13.24 -8.54
C TRP A 159 6.32 14.11 -7.43
N LYS A 160 5.56 15.17 -7.77
CA LYS A 160 4.95 16.07 -6.80
C LYS A 160 3.95 15.35 -5.90
N GLN A 161 3.15 14.44 -6.47
CA GLN A 161 2.23 13.61 -5.70
C GLN A 161 2.99 12.71 -4.71
N ASN A 162 4.03 12.01 -5.17
CA ASN A 162 4.90 11.22 -4.29
C ASN A 162 5.53 12.08 -3.19
N GLN A 163 6.09 13.24 -3.52
CA GLN A 163 6.77 14.13 -2.57
C GLN A 163 5.80 14.64 -1.50
N THR A 164 4.61 15.06 -1.91
CA THR A 164 3.54 15.47 -0.99
C THR A 164 3.16 14.31 -0.06
N TYR A 165 3.00 13.11 -0.61
CA TYR A 165 2.53 11.95 0.12
C TYR A 165 3.55 11.39 1.12
N VAL A 166 4.83 11.27 0.74
CA VAL A 166 5.87 10.75 1.65
C VAL A 166 6.20 11.73 2.78
N ASN A 167 5.97 13.03 2.58
CA ASN A 167 6.17 14.04 3.60
C ASN A 167 5.01 14.10 4.62
N GLN A 168 3.89 13.43 4.37
CA GLN A 168 2.83 13.27 5.35
C GLN A 168 3.22 12.20 6.39
N LYS A 169 2.92 12.46 7.66
CA LYS A 169 3.07 11.45 8.73
C LYS A 169 2.09 10.30 8.48
N PRO A 170 2.54 9.03 8.48
CA PRO A 170 1.63 7.91 8.33
C PRO A 170 0.76 7.74 9.57
N LYS A 171 -0.55 7.56 9.37
CA LYS A 171 -1.48 7.08 10.39
C LYS A 171 -1.35 5.57 10.49
N LYS A 172 -0.85 5.11 11.63
CA LYS A 172 -0.56 3.69 11.92
C LYS A 172 -1.73 3.04 12.62
N ILE A 173 -2.15 1.89 12.11
CA ILE A 173 -3.33 1.16 12.58
C ILE A 173 -2.89 -0.25 12.92
N LEU A 174 -2.84 -0.55 14.21
CA LEU A 174 -2.57 -1.90 14.67
C LEU A 174 -3.85 -2.73 14.54
N ILE A 175 -3.77 -3.88 13.89
CA ILE A 175 -4.88 -4.83 13.82
C ILE A 175 -4.50 -6.05 14.65
N THR A 176 -5.35 -6.35 15.63
CA THR A 176 -5.15 -7.47 16.54
C THR A 176 -6.43 -8.27 16.69
N ALA A 177 -6.30 -9.55 17.03
CA ALA A 177 -7.40 -10.49 17.07
C ALA A 177 -7.04 -11.72 17.88
N THR A 178 -8.06 -12.38 18.43
CA THR A 178 -7.96 -13.80 18.79
C THR A 178 -7.91 -14.66 17.52
N MET A 179 -7.36 -15.87 17.64
CA MET A 179 -7.18 -16.77 16.50
C MET A 179 -8.50 -16.97 15.73
N SER A 180 -8.40 -16.95 14.40
CA SER A 180 -9.53 -17.21 13.49
C SER A 180 -10.66 -16.17 13.49
N ALA A 181 -10.50 -14.97 14.08
CA ALA A 181 -11.49 -13.89 13.96
C ALA A 181 -11.56 -13.22 12.56
N GLY A 182 -10.70 -13.64 11.63
CA GLY A 182 -10.68 -13.13 10.26
C GLY A 182 -9.84 -11.86 10.07
N LYS A 183 -8.82 -11.65 10.91
CA LYS A 183 -7.85 -10.54 10.81
C LYS A 183 -7.22 -10.41 9.42
N SER A 184 -6.65 -11.48 8.88
CA SER A 184 -6.03 -11.46 7.54
C SER A 184 -7.05 -11.13 6.45
N THR A 185 -8.26 -11.67 6.55
CA THR A 185 -9.36 -11.34 5.63
C THR A 185 -9.73 -9.87 5.71
N LEU A 186 -9.81 -9.29 6.92
CA LEU A 186 -10.05 -7.86 7.11
C LEU A 186 -8.93 -7.00 6.52
N ILE A 187 -7.66 -7.36 6.76
CA ILE A 187 -6.50 -6.65 6.19
C ILE A 187 -6.59 -6.65 4.67
N ASN A 188 -6.78 -7.82 4.05
CA ASN A 188 -6.90 -7.93 2.60
C ASN A 188 -8.11 -7.17 2.07
N ALA A 189 -9.21 -7.12 2.84
CA ALA A 189 -10.39 -6.32 2.50
C ALA A 189 -10.08 -4.81 2.55
N LEU A 190 -9.45 -4.31 3.61
CA LEU A 190 -9.08 -2.88 3.76
C LEU A 190 -8.08 -2.45 2.68
N VAL A 191 -7.07 -3.27 2.40
CA VAL A 191 -6.07 -3.02 1.34
C VAL A 191 -6.70 -3.18 -0.05
N GLY A 192 -7.65 -4.11 -0.21
CA GLY A 192 -8.29 -4.51 -1.46
C GLY A 192 -7.44 -5.40 -2.36
N ARG A 193 -6.42 -6.05 -1.79
CA ARG A 193 -5.50 -6.99 -2.44
C ARG A 193 -5.09 -8.07 -1.44
N THR A 194 -4.72 -9.24 -1.93
CA THR A 194 -4.15 -10.29 -1.08
C THR A 194 -2.70 -9.94 -0.74
N VAL A 195 -2.50 -9.43 0.47
CA VAL A 195 -1.17 -9.07 1.02
C VAL A 195 -0.78 -9.93 2.23
N THR A 196 -1.76 -10.59 2.85
CA THR A 196 -1.58 -11.53 3.96
C THR A 196 -2.27 -12.86 3.64
N ARG A 197 -1.77 -13.97 4.21
CA ARG A 197 -2.39 -15.30 4.04
C ARG A 197 -3.66 -15.39 4.86
N THR A 198 -4.73 -15.90 4.25
CA THR A 198 -6.05 -16.13 4.90
C THR A 198 -6.23 -17.56 5.43
N MET A 199 -5.17 -18.38 5.47
CA MET A 199 -5.25 -19.75 6.01
C MET A 199 -5.39 -19.74 7.54
N ASN A 200 -6.18 -20.69 8.07
CA ASN A 200 -6.51 -20.83 9.50
C ASN A 200 -5.33 -21.29 10.39
N ASP A 201 -4.19 -21.64 9.79
CA ASP A 201 -2.99 -21.98 10.55
C ASP A 201 -2.34 -20.70 11.07
N ALA A 202 -1.80 -20.75 12.30
CA ALA A 202 -1.12 -19.65 12.97
C ALA A 202 0.05 -19.12 12.12
N CYS A 203 -0.25 -18.16 11.26
CA CYS A 203 0.70 -17.64 10.30
C CYS A 203 1.40 -16.43 10.91
N THR A 204 2.72 -16.55 11.00
CA THR A 204 3.73 -15.50 11.19
C THR A 204 4.06 -15.15 12.65
N ALA A 205 5.35 -15.30 12.98
CA ALA A 205 5.96 -14.81 14.22
C ALA A 205 6.53 -13.39 14.06
N LYS A 206 6.21 -12.72 12.95
CA LYS A 206 6.73 -11.39 12.56
C LYS A 206 5.58 -10.37 12.50
N LEU A 207 5.91 -9.12 12.78
CA LEU A 207 5.07 -7.97 12.54
C LEU A 207 5.14 -7.54 11.08
N HIS A 208 3.98 -7.45 10.42
CA HIS A 208 3.93 -6.98 9.05
C HIS A 208 3.44 -5.54 8.99
N TYR A 209 4.26 -4.67 8.42
CA TYR A 209 3.94 -3.27 8.17
C TYR A 209 3.50 -3.14 6.72
N ILE A 210 2.24 -2.81 6.51
CA ILE A 210 1.63 -2.70 5.19
C ILE A 210 1.36 -1.21 4.93
N PHE A 211 2.17 -0.61 4.07
CA PHE A 211 2.07 0.80 3.71
C PHE A 211 1.18 1.01 2.49
N ASP A 212 0.34 2.05 2.55
CA ASP A 212 -0.31 2.59 1.37
C ASP A 212 0.69 3.40 0.53
N LYS A 213 0.53 3.37 -0.79
CA LYS A 213 1.32 4.12 -1.76
C LYS A 213 0.58 5.36 -2.24
N ALA A 214 1.35 6.35 -2.73
CA ALA A 214 0.81 7.63 -3.18
C ALA A 214 -0.28 7.50 -4.26
N PHE A 215 -0.14 6.51 -5.13
CA PHE A 215 -1.10 6.17 -6.19
C PHE A 215 -0.86 4.76 -6.74
N GLU A 216 -1.80 4.25 -7.51
CA GLU A 216 -1.68 2.97 -8.21
C GLU A 216 -0.61 3.02 -9.30
N ASP A 217 0.36 2.10 -9.26
CA ASP A 217 1.41 1.96 -10.26
C ASP A 217 1.61 0.51 -10.75
N GLY A 218 0.76 -0.42 -10.31
CA GLY A 218 0.86 -1.84 -10.63
C GLY A 218 1.95 -2.60 -9.87
N PHE A 219 2.72 -1.95 -8.99
CA PHE A 219 3.81 -2.58 -8.26
C PHE A 219 3.49 -2.74 -6.78
N THR A 220 3.74 -3.93 -6.25
CA THR A 220 3.74 -4.20 -4.81
C THR A 220 5.17 -4.43 -4.33
N TYR A 221 5.54 -3.75 -3.25
CA TYR A 221 6.89 -3.86 -2.67
C TYR A 221 6.85 -4.83 -1.50
N GLY A 222 7.90 -5.64 -1.38
CA GLY A 222 8.16 -6.50 -0.24
C GLY A 222 9.60 -6.29 0.24
N PHE A 223 9.77 -6.21 1.54
CA PHE A 223 11.08 -6.21 2.20
C PHE A 223 11.04 -7.18 3.37
N ASP A 224 11.72 -8.31 3.21
CA ASP A 224 12.03 -9.30 4.23
C ASP A 224 13.51 -9.65 4.02
N LYS A 225 14.42 -8.90 4.66
CA LYS A 225 15.89 -8.88 4.45
C LYS A 225 16.36 -8.40 3.06
N ASN A 226 15.73 -8.87 2.00
CA ASN A 226 15.97 -8.47 0.62
C ASN A 226 14.80 -7.62 0.09
N LEU A 227 15.13 -6.52 -0.59
CA LEU A 227 14.13 -5.65 -1.20
C LEU A 227 13.68 -6.17 -2.57
N ASN A 228 12.37 -6.33 -2.74
CA ASN A 228 11.74 -6.58 -4.02
C ASN A 228 10.64 -5.54 -4.27
N LEU A 229 10.83 -4.65 -5.24
CA LEU A 229 9.85 -3.60 -5.58
C LEU A 229 8.81 -4.06 -6.62
N ASN A 230 8.80 -5.34 -6.99
CA ASN A 230 7.79 -5.95 -7.85
C ASN A 230 7.48 -7.37 -7.37
N ALA A 231 7.16 -7.47 -6.08
CA ALA A 231 6.85 -8.73 -5.44
C ALA A 231 5.47 -9.23 -5.89
N ASN A 232 5.43 -10.49 -6.33
CA ASN A 232 4.17 -11.19 -6.56
C ASN A 232 3.60 -11.73 -5.25
N GLU A 233 2.35 -12.18 -5.28
CA GLU A 233 1.66 -12.73 -4.13
C GLU A 233 2.45 -13.86 -3.44
N THR A 234 3.00 -14.81 -4.22
CA THR A 234 3.79 -15.91 -3.67
C THR A 234 5.02 -15.42 -2.88
N THR A 235 5.75 -14.43 -3.39
CA THR A 235 6.92 -13.84 -2.73
C THR A 235 6.52 -13.05 -1.48
N LEU A 236 5.38 -12.35 -1.51
CA LEU A 236 4.89 -11.58 -0.36
C LEU A 236 4.43 -12.48 0.78
N LEU A 237 3.79 -13.60 0.44
CA LEU A 237 3.20 -14.51 1.41
C LEU A 237 4.22 -15.50 1.98
N GLN A 238 5.42 -15.65 1.42
CA GLN A 238 6.49 -16.47 1.99
C GLN A 238 7.35 -15.63 2.94
N ASP A 239 7.64 -16.16 4.12
CA ASP A 239 8.62 -15.56 5.03
C ASP A 239 9.98 -16.17 4.77
N ASP A 240 11.01 -15.31 4.77
CA ASP A 240 12.39 -15.76 4.79
C ASP A 240 12.66 -16.39 6.17
N ARG A 241 12.75 -17.73 6.18
CA ARG A 241 12.97 -18.54 7.39
C ARG A 241 14.34 -18.28 8.03
N ASP A 242 15.29 -17.75 7.26
CA ASP A 242 16.63 -17.42 7.74
C ASP A 242 16.71 -15.97 8.25
N ASN A 243 15.67 -15.16 8.04
CA ASN A 243 15.61 -13.82 8.57
C ASN A 243 15.05 -13.80 10.00
N LYS A 244 15.94 -13.50 10.96
CA LYS A 244 15.63 -13.34 12.39
C LYS A 244 14.97 -12.00 12.73
N ASP A 245 14.85 -11.07 11.79
CA ASP A 245 14.13 -9.81 12.01
C ASP A 245 12.66 -10.10 12.30
N ILE A 246 12.12 -9.42 13.31
CA ILE A 246 10.72 -9.52 13.70
C ILE A 246 9.83 -8.68 12.80
N LYS A 247 10.37 -7.81 11.93
CA LYS A 247 9.59 -6.91 11.07
C LYS A 247 9.70 -7.29 9.60
N LYS A 248 8.56 -7.31 8.92
CA LYS A 248 8.41 -7.42 7.47
C LYS A 248 7.67 -6.20 6.95
N TYR A 249 8.04 -5.71 5.78
CA TYR A 249 7.39 -4.55 5.18
C TYR A 249 6.81 -4.91 3.83
N VAL A 250 5.56 -4.49 3.61
CA VAL A 250 4.84 -4.60 2.34
C VAL A 250 4.33 -3.23 1.99
N SER A 251 4.31 -2.87 0.71
CA SER A 251 3.72 -1.61 0.27
C SER A 251 2.97 -1.77 -1.03
N THR A 252 1.74 -1.29 -1.09
CA THR A 252 0.87 -1.37 -2.27
C THR A 252 -0.13 -0.22 -2.24
N SER A 253 -0.66 0.18 -3.39
CA SER A 253 -1.74 1.19 -3.40
C SER A 253 -3.02 0.56 -2.84
N PHE A 254 -3.55 1.14 -1.77
CA PHE A 254 -4.77 0.68 -1.15
C PHE A 254 -5.96 1.06 -2.03
N ARG A 255 -6.80 0.07 -2.33
CA ARG A 255 -8.00 0.22 -3.13
C ARG A 255 -9.17 0.70 -2.26
N GLN A 256 -8.97 1.85 -1.62
CA GLN A 256 -10.00 2.53 -0.83
C GLN A 256 -10.89 3.36 -1.75
N LEU A 257 -12.19 3.40 -1.44
CA LEU A 257 -13.16 4.23 -2.17
C LEU A 257 -13.44 5.56 -1.47
N VAL A 258 -13.01 5.69 -0.22
CA VAL A 258 -13.13 6.89 0.59
C VAL A 258 -11.96 7.84 0.36
N GLU A 259 -12.19 9.13 0.54
CA GLU A 259 -11.13 10.14 0.41
C GLU A 259 -10.07 9.96 1.50
N ARG A 260 -8.80 9.96 1.06
CA ARG A 260 -7.62 9.75 1.91
C ARG A 260 -7.22 11.08 2.57
N GLN A 261 -7.25 11.15 3.90
CA GLN A 261 -6.75 12.32 4.64
C GLN A 261 -5.28 12.21 5.06
N SER A 262 -4.77 10.98 5.11
CA SER A 262 -3.40 10.70 5.54
C SER A 262 -2.90 9.43 4.87
N ARG A 263 -1.58 9.30 4.75
CA ARG A 263 -0.92 8.04 4.42
C ARG A 263 -1.23 6.98 5.47
N LEU A 264 -1.67 5.79 5.05
CA LEU A 264 -2.01 4.71 5.98
C LEU A 264 -0.87 3.69 6.11
N CYS A 265 -0.74 3.14 7.32
CA CYS A 265 0.11 1.99 7.61
C CYS A 265 -0.67 1.01 8.49
N ILE A 266 -0.96 -0.18 7.96
CA ILE A 266 -1.57 -1.27 8.73
C ILE A 266 -0.44 -2.08 9.35
N ILE A 267 -0.49 -2.29 10.66
CA ILE A 267 0.42 -3.16 11.39
C ILE A 267 -0.34 -4.43 11.72
N ASP A 268 0.05 -5.52 11.06
CA ASP A 268 -0.48 -6.85 11.34
C ASP A 268 0.30 -7.49 12.49
N SER A 269 -0.37 -7.75 13.62
CA SER A 269 0.22 -8.53 14.71
C SER A 269 0.04 -10.03 14.45
N PRO A 270 0.94 -10.90 14.95
CA PRO A 270 0.61 -12.31 15.12
C PRO A 270 -0.72 -12.50 15.85
N GLY A 271 -1.42 -13.60 15.57
CA GLY A 271 -2.67 -13.94 16.27
C GLY A 271 -2.37 -14.48 17.67
N ILE A 272 -3.23 -14.15 18.64
CA ILE A 272 -3.13 -14.66 20.01
C ILE A 272 -3.93 -15.97 20.10
N ASN A 273 -3.32 -16.98 20.71
CA ASN A 273 -3.83 -18.35 20.90
C ASN A 273 -3.66 -19.34 19.74
N SER A 274 -2.44 -19.52 19.25
CA SER A 274 -2.03 -20.89 18.94
C SER A 274 -1.74 -21.57 20.28
N SER A 275 -2.59 -22.50 20.73
CA SER A 275 -2.34 -23.37 21.90
C SER A 275 -0.98 -24.11 21.84
N LEU A 276 -0.31 -24.06 20.69
CA LEU A 276 1.01 -24.62 20.41
C LEU A 276 2.19 -23.65 20.64
N ASN A 277 1.99 -22.34 20.81
CA ASN A 277 3.11 -21.37 20.90
C ASN A 277 2.82 -20.16 21.82
N LYS A 278 3.33 -20.20 23.06
CA LYS A 278 3.32 -19.08 24.02
C LYS A 278 4.02 -17.82 23.50
N ASP A 279 4.93 -17.98 22.54
CA ASP A 279 5.70 -16.89 21.96
C ASP A 279 4.84 -15.92 21.15
N HIS A 280 3.78 -16.38 20.47
CA HIS A 280 2.89 -15.50 19.70
C HIS A 280 2.06 -14.56 20.57
N THR A 281 1.57 -15.07 21.71
CA THR A 281 0.85 -14.24 22.70
C THR A 281 1.77 -13.14 23.23
N LYS A 282 3.00 -13.51 23.63
CA LYS A 282 3.99 -12.56 24.11
C LYS A 282 4.35 -11.50 23.07
N ILE A 283 4.59 -11.90 21.82
CA ILE A 283 4.90 -10.94 20.73
C ILE A 283 3.74 -9.97 20.52
N SER A 284 2.50 -10.47 20.53
CA SER A 284 1.32 -9.63 20.29
C SER A 284 1.07 -8.65 21.43
N GLU A 285 1.14 -9.10 22.69
CA GLU A 285 1.06 -8.24 23.87
C GLU A 285 2.20 -7.21 23.90
N GLU A 286 3.44 -7.64 23.62
CA GLU A 286 4.58 -6.72 23.52
C GLU A 286 4.41 -5.71 22.39
N THR A 287 3.80 -6.10 21.27
CA THR A 287 3.51 -5.19 20.15
C THR A 287 2.55 -4.11 20.58
N ILE A 288 1.48 -4.47 21.29
CA ILE A 288 0.47 -3.52 21.77
C ILE A 288 1.08 -2.53 22.76
N VAL A 289 2.04 -2.97 23.58
CA VAL A 289 2.69 -2.10 24.57
C VAL A 289 3.81 -1.26 23.95
N LYS A 290 4.61 -1.81 23.03
CA LYS A 290 5.87 -1.20 22.57
C LYS A 290 5.76 -0.48 21.23
N GLU A 291 4.85 -0.87 20.35
CA GLU A 291 4.74 -0.22 19.04
C GLU A 291 3.97 1.09 19.11
N ASN A 292 4.40 2.05 18.29
CA ASN A 292 3.71 3.33 18.18
C ASN A 292 2.64 3.24 17.09
N TYR A 293 1.37 3.33 17.49
CA TYR A 293 0.19 3.34 16.62
C TYR A 293 -0.78 4.47 16.99
N ASP A 294 -1.56 4.92 16.00
CA ASP A 294 -2.56 5.97 16.19
C ASP A 294 -3.95 5.38 16.50
N LYS A 295 -4.25 4.16 16.03
CA LYS A 295 -5.49 3.41 16.32
C LYS A 295 -5.21 1.91 16.45
N VAL A 296 -6.06 1.21 17.20
CA VAL A 296 -6.11 -0.25 17.32
C VAL A 296 -7.46 -0.74 16.84
N LEU A 297 -7.47 -1.64 15.87
CA LEU A 297 -8.63 -2.43 15.48
C LEU A 297 -8.55 -3.77 16.18
N TYR A 298 -9.43 -3.98 17.15
CA TYR A 298 -9.60 -5.29 17.77
C TYR A 298 -10.70 -6.07 17.03
N VAL A 299 -10.31 -7.12 16.31
CA VAL A 299 -11.21 -7.95 15.52
C VAL A 299 -11.76 -9.10 16.36
N ILE A 300 -13.08 -9.16 16.47
CA ILE A 300 -13.85 -10.12 17.25
C ILE A 300 -14.65 -11.01 16.29
N ASN A 301 -14.63 -12.32 16.51
CA ASN A 301 -15.44 -13.25 15.72
C ASN A 301 -16.90 -13.21 16.21
N ALA A 302 -17.85 -12.82 15.35
CA ALA A 302 -19.27 -12.77 15.70
C ALA A 302 -19.85 -14.13 16.15
N GLU A 303 -19.36 -15.25 15.60
CA GLU A 303 -19.88 -16.60 15.92
C GLU A 303 -19.45 -17.08 17.32
N ASN A 304 -18.33 -16.58 17.84
CA ASN A 304 -17.71 -17.06 19.07
C ASN A 304 -17.63 -15.97 20.15
N MET A 305 -18.46 -14.93 20.07
CA MET A 305 -18.42 -13.83 21.03
C MET A 305 -18.67 -14.33 22.46
N GLY A 306 -17.85 -13.87 23.41
CA GLY A 306 -17.99 -14.21 24.81
C GLY A 306 -17.27 -15.50 25.25
N THR A 307 -16.43 -16.12 24.41
CA THR A 307 -15.56 -17.19 24.88
C THR A 307 -14.59 -16.68 25.96
N THR A 308 -14.14 -17.56 26.85
CA THR A 308 -13.20 -17.21 27.92
C THR A 308 -11.92 -16.55 27.40
N ASP A 309 -11.43 -16.99 26.25
CA ASP A 309 -10.22 -16.46 25.62
C ASP A 309 -10.46 -15.07 25.02
N ASP A 310 -11.60 -14.87 24.35
CA ASP A 310 -12.00 -13.56 23.83
C ASP A 310 -12.18 -12.55 24.98
N LEU A 311 -12.84 -12.93 26.08
CA LEU A 311 -13.06 -12.05 27.23
C LEU A 311 -11.76 -11.68 27.95
N LYS A 312 -10.84 -12.64 28.13
CA LYS A 312 -9.51 -12.36 28.71
C LYS A 312 -8.73 -11.36 27.87
N TYR A 313 -8.72 -11.58 26.55
CA TYR A 313 -7.98 -10.71 25.65
C TYR A 313 -8.63 -9.35 25.49
N LEU A 314 -9.97 -9.30 25.42
CA LEU A 314 -10.73 -8.06 25.43
C LEU A 314 -10.40 -7.20 26.66
N ARG A 315 -10.35 -7.83 27.84
CA ARG A 315 -9.94 -7.16 29.09
C ARG A 315 -8.53 -6.61 29.00
N PHE A 316 -7.56 -7.41 28.53
CA PHE A 316 -6.18 -6.96 28.33
C PHE A 316 -6.10 -5.73 27.41
N ILE A 317 -6.83 -5.75 26.29
CA ILE A 317 -6.87 -4.62 25.34
C ILE A 317 -7.44 -3.36 26.01
N CYS A 318 -8.57 -3.47 26.71
CA CYS A 318 -9.21 -2.33 27.37
C CYS A 318 -8.36 -1.76 28.52
N GLU A 319 -7.58 -2.59 29.21
CA GLU A 319 -6.67 -2.15 30.29
C GLU A 319 -5.37 -1.52 29.75
N THR A 320 -4.94 -1.90 28.54
CA THR A 320 -3.63 -1.52 27.98
C THR A 320 -3.70 -0.34 27.02
N VAL A 321 -4.79 -0.20 26.27
CA VAL A 321 -4.93 0.78 25.18
C VAL A 321 -5.91 1.87 25.58
N GLU A 322 -5.53 3.12 25.31
CA GLU A 322 -6.41 4.28 25.52
C GLU A 322 -7.71 4.16 24.72
N GLU A 323 -8.85 4.47 25.36
CA GLU A 323 -10.20 4.33 24.80
C GLU A 323 -10.35 5.02 23.43
N ASP A 324 -9.79 6.22 23.27
CA ASP A 324 -9.89 6.99 22.03
C ASP A 324 -9.19 6.29 20.86
N LYS A 325 -8.21 5.41 21.11
CA LYS A 325 -7.48 4.65 20.09
C LYS A 325 -8.23 3.39 19.65
N LEU A 326 -9.21 2.92 20.42
CA LEU A 326 -9.84 1.62 20.23
C LEU A 326 -10.99 1.65 19.21
N ILE A 327 -11.00 0.67 18.31
CA ILE A 327 -12.09 0.37 17.39
C ILE A 327 -12.37 -1.13 17.49
N PHE A 328 -13.58 -1.50 17.91
CA PHE A 328 -13.99 -2.89 18.04
C PHE A 328 -14.67 -3.34 16.75
N VAL A 329 -14.14 -4.35 16.08
CA VAL A 329 -14.64 -4.83 14.78
C VAL A 329 -15.29 -6.19 14.96
N ILE A 330 -16.62 -6.25 14.91
CA ILE A 330 -17.37 -7.52 14.93
C ILE A 330 -17.38 -8.07 13.50
N ASN A 331 -16.58 -9.09 13.23
CA ASN A 331 -16.38 -9.65 11.91
C ASN A 331 -17.14 -10.97 11.71
N LYS A 332 -17.26 -11.40 10.46
CA LYS A 332 -17.96 -12.63 10.02
C LYS A 332 -19.49 -12.61 10.19
N LEU A 333 -20.10 -11.42 10.18
CA LEU A 333 -21.57 -11.31 10.22
C LEU A 333 -22.27 -11.89 8.98
N ASP A 334 -21.51 -12.24 7.93
CA ASP A 334 -22.00 -13.10 6.84
C ASP A 334 -22.42 -14.51 7.28
N ARG A 335 -22.02 -14.96 8.47
CA ARG A 335 -22.36 -16.30 8.98
C ARG A 335 -23.71 -16.35 9.69
N PHE A 336 -24.18 -15.23 10.24
CA PHE A 336 -25.43 -15.15 11.00
C PHE A 336 -26.63 -15.60 10.18
N ARG A 337 -27.58 -16.28 10.80
CA ARG A 337 -28.84 -16.75 10.23
C ARG A 337 -30.00 -16.17 11.01
N ILE A 338 -30.76 -15.29 10.39
CA ILE A 338 -31.97 -14.70 10.98
C ILE A 338 -33.16 -15.65 10.71
N PRO A 339 -34.00 -15.95 11.72
CA PRO A 339 -34.09 -15.31 13.04
C PRO A 339 -33.30 -16.00 14.18
N GLN A 340 -32.46 -16.99 13.89
CA GLN A 340 -31.72 -17.71 14.93
C GLN A 340 -30.69 -16.81 15.65
N ASP A 341 -30.03 -15.94 14.90
CA ASP A 341 -29.05 -14.98 15.37
C ASP A 341 -29.59 -13.54 15.28
N SER A 342 -29.15 -12.68 16.18
CA SER A 342 -29.48 -11.24 16.19
C SER A 342 -28.21 -10.38 16.21
N ILE A 343 -28.04 -9.60 15.15
CA ILE A 343 -26.90 -8.68 15.00
C ILE A 343 -27.00 -7.56 16.04
N GLU A 344 -28.20 -7.02 16.25
CA GLU A 344 -28.46 -5.95 17.21
C GLU A 344 -28.18 -6.40 18.65
N GLU A 345 -28.65 -7.61 19.04
CA GLU A 345 -28.38 -8.15 20.38
C GLU A 345 -26.89 -8.41 20.60
N SER A 346 -26.18 -8.94 19.60
CA SER A 346 -24.73 -9.20 19.69
C SER A 346 -23.93 -7.89 19.87
N ILE A 347 -24.31 -6.82 19.16
CA ILE A 347 -23.72 -5.49 19.35
C ILE A 347 -24.06 -4.96 20.75
N GLY A 348 -25.30 -5.12 21.20
CA GLY A 348 -25.77 -4.72 22.52
C GLY A 348 -24.99 -5.38 23.65
N HIS A 349 -24.86 -6.71 23.63
CA HIS A 349 -24.09 -7.46 24.62
C HIS A 349 -22.62 -7.04 24.66
N LEU A 350 -21.97 -6.88 23.50
CA LEU A 350 -20.59 -6.40 23.46
C LEU A 350 -20.47 -4.99 24.06
N LYS A 351 -21.41 -4.10 23.75
CA LYS A 351 -21.43 -2.74 24.31
C LYS A 351 -21.53 -2.76 25.84
N GLU A 352 -22.38 -3.63 26.39
CA GLU A 352 -22.48 -3.81 27.84
C GLU A 352 -21.18 -4.32 28.46
N ASP A 353 -20.55 -5.32 27.85
CA ASP A 353 -19.29 -5.88 28.36
C ASP A 353 -18.14 -4.87 28.30
N LEU A 354 -18.06 -4.10 27.21
CA LEU A 354 -17.11 -2.98 27.08
C LEU A 354 -17.34 -1.91 28.15
N THR A 355 -18.61 -1.59 28.44
CA THR A 355 -18.98 -0.63 29.49
C THR A 355 -18.55 -1.13 30.87
N LYS A 356 -18.74 -2.42 31.17
CA LYS A 356 -18.27 -3.05 32.43
C LYS A 356 -16.74 -3.02 32.55
N LEU A 357 -16.03 -3.06 31.42
CA LEU A 357 -14.57 -2.96 31.35
C LEU A 357 -14.05 -1.50 31.35
N GLY A 358 -14.95 -0.51 31.46
CA GLY A 358 -14.59 0.90 31.62
C GLY A 358 -14.56 1.72 30.33
N ILE A 359 -14.91 1.13 29.18
CA ILE A 359 -15.06 1.84 27.90
C ILE A 359 -16.43 2.52 27.87
N LYS A 360 -16.46 3.86 27.89
CA LYS A 360 -17.69 4.64 28.02
C LYS A 360 -18.43 4.78 26.70
N GLU A 361 -17.70 5.05 25.62
CA GLU A 361 -18.22 5.27 24.28
C GLU A 361 -17.56 4.31 23.28
N PRO A 362 -17.86 2.99 23.38
CA PRO A 362 -17.21 2.00 22.52
C PRO A 362 -17.59 2.20 21.05
N LEU A 363 -16.57 2.38 20.19
CA LEU A 363 -16.75 2.42 18.74
C LEU A 363 -16.78 1.00 18.17
N ILE A 364 -17.99 0.48 17.98
CA ILE A 364 -18.25 -0.88 17.46
C ILE A 364 -18.58 -0.81 15.97
N CYS A 365 -17.85 -1.56 15.15
CA CYS A 365 -17.98 -1.62 13.70
C CYS A 365 -18.37 -3.05 13.27
N PRO A 366 -19.66 -3.34 13.00
CA PRO A 366 -20.07 -4.62 12.45
C PRO A 366 -19.67 -4.74 10.98
N VAL A 367 -18.99 -5.82 10.62
CA VAL A 367 -18.49 -6.06 9.25
C VAL A 367 -18.62 -7.51 8.80
N SER A 368 -18.72 -7.69 7.48
CA SER A 368 -18.28 -8.91 6.80
C SER A 368 -17.09 -8.60 5.91
N SER A 369 -15.89 -8.95 6.41
CA SER A 369 -14.66 -8.74 5.64
C SER A 369 -14.64 -9.55 4.34
N TYR A 370 -15.19 -10.76 4.36
CA TYR A 370 -15.19 -11.64 3.19
C TYR A 370 -16.08 -11.10 2.06
N ALA A 371 -17.30 -10.63 2.39
CA ALA A 371 -18.14 -9.93 1.42
C ALA A 371 -17.42 -8.73 0.81
N GLY A 372 -16.68 -7.98 1.63
CA GLY A 372 -15.89 -6.85 1.16
C GLY A 372 -14.70 -7.22 0.27
N VAL A 373 -14.01 -8.34 0.53
CA VAL A 373 -12.97 -8.88 -0.37
C VAL A 373 -13.56 -9.17 -1.75
N LEU A 374 -14.67 -9.92 -1.81
CA LEU A 374 -15.30 -10.30 -3.08
C LEU A 374 -15.82 -9.07 -3.85
N ALA A 375 -16.43 -8.12 -3.16
CA ALA A 375 -16.90 -6.88 -3.75
C ALA A 375 -15.74 -6.05 -4.32
N LYS A 376 -14.60 -5.95 -3.63
CA LYS A 376 -13.41 -5.28 -4.17
C LYS A 376 -12.81 -6.03 -5.35
N LYS A 377 -12.76 -7.37 -5.31
CA LYS A 377 -12.30 -8.14 -6.46
C LYS A 377 -13.13 -7.82 -7.70
N LYS A 378 -14.47 -7.83 -7.60
CA LYS A 378 -15.36 -7.41 -8.69
C LYS A 378 -15.14 -5.97 -9.14
N LEU A 379 -15.06 -5.03 -8.20
CA LEU A 379 -14.95 -3.59 -8.51
C LEU A 379 -13.64 -3.22 -9.23
N PHE A 380 -12.57 -4.00 -8.99
CA PHE A 380 -11.25 -3.78 -9.57
C PHE A 380 -10.86 -4.87 -10.59
N ASP A 381 -11.86 -5.50 -11.22
CA ASP A 381 -11.71 -6.47 -12.32
C ASP A 381 -10.72 -7.62 -12.00
N VAL A 382 -10.67 -8.05 -10.74
CA VAL A 382 -9.94 -9.24 -10.32
C VAL A 382 -10.85 -10.45 -10.49
N ALA A 383 -10.34 -11.48 -11.17
CA ALA A 383 -11.06 -12.73 -11.36
C ALA A 383 -11.43 -13.36 -10.01
N LEU A 384 -12.68 -13.82 -9.90
CA LEU A 384 -13.14 -14.72 -8.86
C LEU A 384 -13.03 -16.14 -9.41
N ASP A 385 -12.68 -17.09 -8.56
CA ASP A 385 -12.89 -18.51 -8.88
C ASP A 385 -14.38 -18.88 -8.80
N GLU A 386 -14.70 -20.16 -9.04
CA GLU A 386 -16.08 -20.65 -9.05
C GLU A 386 -16.75 -20.49 -7.68
N ASP A 387 -16.07 -20.92 -6.61
CA ASP A 387 -16.58 -20.83 -5.23
C ASP A 387 -16.76 -19.37 -4.79
N GLU A 388 -15.78 -18.51 -5.09
CA GLU A 388 -15.85 -17.08 -4.82
C GLU A 388 -16.97 -16.39 -5.59
N THR A 389 -17.30 -16.87 -6.79
CA THR A 389 -18.39 -16.33 -7.60
C THR A 389 -19.75 -16.66 -6.96
N ASP A 390 -19.93 -17.90 -6.52
CA ASP A 390 -21.15 -18.33 -5.84
C ASP A 390 -21.33 -17.60 -4.51
N ASP A 391 -20.26 -17.50 -3.72
CA ASP A 391 -20.24 -16.74 -2.48
C ASP A 391 -20.56 -15.26 -2.73
N TYR A 392 -20.01 -14.64 -3.77
CA TYR A 392 -20.30 -13.25 -4.11
C TYR A 392 -21.79 -13.04 -4.39
N LEU A 393 -22.39 -13.91 -5.21
CA LEU A 393 -23.81 -13.82 -5.54
C LEU A 393 -24.70 -14.02 -4.31
N PHE A 394 -24.34 -15.00 -3.47
CA PHE A 394 -25.02 -15.26 -2.21
C PHE A 394 -24.95 -14.06 -1.27
N LEU A 395 -23.75 -13.54 -1.01
CA LEU A 395 -23.52 -12.45 -0.05
C LEU A 395 -24.11 -11.13 -0.55
N LYS A 396 -24.03 -10.86 -1.86
CA LYS A 396 -24.70 -9.71 -2.48
C LYS A 396 -26.21 -9.72 -2.22
N ASN A 397 -26.87 -10.86 -2.42
CA ASN A 397 -28.31 -10.99 -2.17
C ASN A 397 -28.63 -11.03 -0.67
N LYS A 398 -27.71 -11.50 0.17
CA LYS A 398 -27.90 -11.51 1.62
C LYS A 398 -27.87 -10.09 2.19
N PHE A 399 -26.82 -9.32 1.88
CA PHE A 399 -26.63 -7.96 2.40
C PHE A 399 -27.50 -6.90 1.71
N SER A 400 -28.26 -7.24 0.67
CA SER A 400 -29.30 -6.35 0.13
C SER A 400 -30.59 -6.34 0.97
N LYS A 401 -30.75 -7.31 1.88
CA LYS A 401 -31.90 -7.38 2.79
C LYS A 401 -31.68 -6.48 4.00
N GLU A 402 -32.74 -5.79 4.44
CA GLU A 402 -32.67 -4.82 5.54
C GLU A 402 -32.14 -5.44 6.84
N GLU A 403 -32.53 -6.68 7.16
CA GLU A 403 -32.14 -7.32 8.42
C GLU A 403 -30.64 -7.66 8.47
N TYR A 404 -29.98 -7.76 7.31
CA TYR A 404 -28.54 -8.01 7.20
C TYR A 404 -27.74 -6.75 6.86
N ASN A 405 -28.39 -5.62 6.61
CA ASN A 405 -27.71 -4.38 6.23
C ASN A 405 -26.94 -3.80 7.41
N LEU A 406 -25.63 -4.03 7.47
CA LEU A 406 -24.79 -3.58 8.57
C LEU A 406 -24.62 -2.06 8.63
N SER A 407 -24.87 -1.36 7.52
CA SER A 407 -24.71 0.09 7.46
C SER A 407 -25.66 0.85 8.41
N GLN A 408 -26.76 0.22 8.83
CA GLN A 408 -27.71 0.80 9.78
C GLN A 408 -27.13 0.98 11.19
N PHE A 409 -26.08 0.24 11.54
CA PHE A 409 -25.42 0.31 12.85
C PHE A 409 -24.31 1.37 12.91
N TYR A 410 -24.08 2.10 11.82
CA TYR A 410 -23.09 3.18 11.77
C TYR A 410 -23.76 4.55 11.91
N SER A 411 -23.00 5.55 12.38
CA SER A 411 -23.54 6.90 12.59
C SER A 411 -24.04 7.53 11.28
N LYS A 412 -25.06 8.38 11.39
CA LYS A 412 -25.62 9.13 10.24
C LYS A 412 -24.55 9.94 9.52
N ASP A 413 -23.55 10.40 10.24
CA ASP A 413 -22.40 11.13 9.72
C ASP A 413 -21.53 10.30 8.79
N VAL A 414 -21.19 9.06 9.19
CA VAL A 414 -20.46 8.12 8.34
C VAL A 414 -21.26 7.86 7.06
N ILE A 415 -22.55 7.56 7.19
CA ILE A 415 -23.43 7.29 6.04
C ILE A 415 -23.58 8.50 5.12
N ARG A 416 -23.69 9.71 5.67
CA ARG A 416 -23.75 10.97 4.92
C ARG A 416 -22.47 11.20 4.11
N LYS A 417 -21.30 10.95 4.70
CA LYS A 417 -20.02 11.08 3.99
C LYS A 417 -19.90 10.04 2.87
N LEU A 418 -20.33 8.80 3.11
CA LEU A 418 -20.34 7.74 2.09
C LEU A 418 -21.26 8.03 0.91
N ASN A 419 -22.43 8.63 1.15
CA ASN A 419 -23.36 8.99 0.07
C ASN A 419 -22.82 10.09 -0.87
N LYS A 420 -21.76 10.81 -0.47
CA LYS A 420 -21.04 11.76 -1.35
C LYS A 420 -20.01 11.05 -2.23
N THR A 421 -19.61 9.83 -1.89
CA THR A 421 -18.65 9.03 -2.66
C THR A 421 -19.27 8.63 -4.00
N LYS A 422 -18.50 8.74 -5.09
CA LYS A 422 -18.99 8.52 -6.46
C LYS A 422 -19.27 7.04 -6.74
N GLY A 423 -20.37 6.78 -7.45
CA GLY A 423 -20.69 5.49 -8.07
C GLY A 423 -21.83 4.74 -7.37
N LYS A 424 -22.91 4.48 -8.10
CA LYS A 424 -23.92 3.50 -7.72
C LYS A 424 -23.61 2.23 -8.49
N SER A 425 -22.86 1.32 -7.89
CA SER A 425 -22.70 -0.05 -8.40
C SER A 425 -23.15 -1.05 -7.33
N PRO A 426 -23.60 -2.24 -7.71
CA PRO A 426 -23.97 -3.26 -6.75
C PRO A 426 -22.79 -3.68 -5.85
N ASP A 427 -21.55 -3.54 -6.31
CA ASP A 427 -20.34 -3.85 -5.52
C ASP A 427 -20.10 -2.79 -4.45
N ILE A 428 -20.32 -1.51 -4.76
CA ILE A 428 -20.25 -0.42 -3.77
C ILE A 428 -21.37 -0.58 -2.73
N GLU A 429 -22.56 -1.00 -3.14
CA GLU A 429 -23.67 -1.29 -2.22
C GLU A 429 -23.33 -2.47 -1.31
N LEU A 430 -22.77 -3.56 -1.84
CA LEU A 430 -22.27 -4.67 -1.03
C LEU A 430 -21.18 -4.22 -0.04
N LEU A 431 -20.22 -3.38 -0.46
CA LEU A 431 -19.20 -2.83 0.43
C LEU A 431 -19.80 -1.98 1.56
N LYS A 432 -20.85 -1.22 1.26
CA LYS A 432 -21.58 -0.40 2.25
C LYS A 432 -22.37 -1.28 3.21
N ASN A 433 -23.20 -2.18 2.69
CA ASN A 433 -24.12 -2.99 3.49
C ASN A 433 -23.39 -4.10 4.26
N SER A 434 -22.21 -4.52 3.81
CA SER A 434 -21.31 -5.40 4.59
C SER A 434 -20.49 -4.63 5.65
N GLY A 435 -20.70 -3.32 5.81
CA GLY A 435 -20.02 -2.49 6.80
C GLY A 435 -18.56 -2.13 6.48
N LEU A 436 -17.91 -2.79 5.50
CA LEU A 436 -16.50 -2.54 5.19
C LEU A 436 -16.24 -1.09 4.78
N LEU A 437 -17.08 -0.53 3.91
CA LEU A 437 -16.92 0.85 3.46
C LEU A 437 -17.13 1.86 4.60
N CYS A 438 -17.99 1.54 5.55
CA CYS A 438 -18.21 2.34 6.75
C CYS A 438 -16.97 2.30 7.67
N LEU A 439 -16.36 1.13 7.85
CA LEU A 439 -15.10 0.98 8.58
C LEU A 439 -13.95 1.74 7.91
N GLU A 440 -13.82 1.66 6.57
CA GLU A 440 -12.82 2.45 5.83
C GLU A 440 -12.97 3.95 6.05
N GLN A 441 -14.21 4.43 6.07
CA GLN A 441 -14.52 5.83 6.31
C GLN A 441 -14.07 6.28 7.71
N ILE A 442 -14.33 5.46 8.73
CA ILE A 442 -13.91 5.70 10.12
C ILE A 442 -12.38 5.68 10.22
N ILE A 443 -11.73 4.71 9.60
CA ILE A 443 -10.27 4.58 9.58
C ILE A 443 -9.62 5.81 8.94
N SER A 444 -10.14 6.24 7.78
CA SER A 444 -9.53 7.31 6.99
C SER A 444 -9.82 8.70 7.53
N GLN A 445 -11.03 8.95 8.06
CA GLN A 445 -11.50 10.30 8.41
C GLN A 445 -11.97 10.46 9.86
N GLY A 446 -11.93 9.39 10.65
CA GLY A 446 -12.48 9.36 12.01
C GLY A 446 -14.00 9.18 12.04
N ALA A 447 -14.49 8.70 13.18
CA ALA A 447 -15.89 8.83 13.56
C ALA A 447 -16.07 10.18 14.26
N THR A 448 -16.94 11.05 13.77
CA THR A 448 -17.45 12.17 14.56
C THR A 448 -18.62 11.63 15.36
N ASN A 449 -18.52 11.68 16.69
CA ASN A 449 -19.66 11.44 17.58
C ASN A 449 -20.55 12.69 17.47
N GLU A 450 -21.76 12.51 16.95
CA GLU A 450 -22.90 13.39 17.24
C GLU A 450 -23.80 12.69 18.25
#